data_AF-A0A2K9D8H4-F1
#
_entry.id   AF-A0A2K9D8H4-F1
#
_cell.length_a   1.000
_cell.length_b   1.000
_cell.length_c   1.000
_cell.angle_alpha   90.00
_cell.angle_beta   90.00
_cell.angle_gamma   90.00
#
_symmetry.space_group_name_H-M   'P 1'
#
loop_
_entity.id
_entity.type
_entity.pdbx_description
1 polymer ?
#
loop_
_entity_poly.entity_id
_entity_poly.type
_entity_poly.pdbx_seq_one_letter_code
_entity_poly.pdbx_strand_id
1 'polypeptide(L)'
;MKWPMPRILLIVLCLLTSVAHAAGSQLLRVPPSDGRPALMGMVWYPCADDVGASAAGAAARNGARCPMRGDALPLVVISHGSASSFGAHYDTAEALAEHGFVVAAINHPGDTTNDESEIGSLSALLVDRPADMKRLIDFMLTGWHDAARLDPRRIGFFGFSRGALTGLIVAGGKPELSRMIVECENEPT
;
A
#
# COMPACT_ATOMS: atom_id res chain seq x y z
N MET A 1 38.16 -40.50 41.75
CA MET A 1 38.72 -39.26 41.17
C MET A 1 37.77 -38.80 40.05
N LYS A 2 37.01 -37.72 40.33
CA LYS A 2 36.24 -36.80 39.45
C LYS A 2 35.19 -37.36 38.46
N TRP A 3 33.96 -36.88 38.66
CA TRP A 3 32.71 -37.11 37.91
C TRP A 3 32.67 -36.37 36.55
N PRO A 4 31.77 -36.75 35.62
CA PRO A 4 31.66 -36.15 34.29
C PRO A 4 30.96 -34.78 34.36
N MET A 5 31.47 -33.78 33.62
CA MET A 5 30.74 -32.53 33.39
C MET A 5 30.02 -32.59 32.03
N PRO A 6 28.71 -32.29 31.98
CA PRO A 6 28.02 -32.07 30.71
C PRO A 6 28.42 -30.70 30.16
N ARG A 7 28.76 -30.65 28.87
CA ARG A 7 28.93 -29.40 28.13
C ARG A 7 27.55 -28.76 27.95
N ILE A 8 27.21 -27.83 28.83
CA ILE A 8 26.06 -26.93 28.65
C ILE A 8 26.42 -25.97 27.52
N LEU A 9 25.82 -26.18 26.35
CA LEU A 9 25.84 -25.24 25.24
C LEU A 9 24.91 -24.07 25.61
N LEU A 10 25.48 -22.91 25.99
CA LEU A 10 24.69 -21.68 26.13
C LEU A 10 24.21 -21.24 24.76
N ILE A 11 22.90 -21.37 24.50
CA ILE A 11 22.22 -20.69 23.40
C ILE A 11 21.98 -19.25 23.86
N VAL A 12 22.79 -18.31 23.37
CA VAL A 12 22.51 -16.87 23.53
C VAL A 12 21.46 -16.49 22.49
N LEU A 13 20.19 -16.50 22.90
CA LEU A 13 19.10 -15.93 22.12
C LEU A 13 19.20 -14.40 22.24
N CYS A 14 19.89 -13.75 21.29
CA CYS A 14 19.82 -12.30 21.15
C CYS A 14 18.39 -11.92 20.76
N LEU A 15 17.60 -11.52 21.76
CA LEU A 15 16.37 -10.76 21.55
C LEU A 15 16.79 -9.41 20.94
N LEU A 16 16.84 -9.34 19.61
CA LEU A 16 16.80 -8.07 18.91
C LEU A 16 15.43 -7.46 19.24
N THR A 17 15.41 -6.58 20.24
CA THR A 17 14.25 -5.75 20.50
C THR A 17 14.02 -4.94 19.23
N SER A 18 13.04 -5.30 18.42
CA SER A 18 12.57 -4.46 17.34
C SER A 18 12.11 -3.17 18.00
N VAL A 19 12.80 -2.07 17.72
CA VAL A 19 12.29 -0.75 18.08
C VAL A 19 10.94 -0.66 17.35
N ALA A 20 9.84 -0.65 18.11
CA ALA A 20 8.52 -0.42 17.54
C ALA A 20 8.56 1.00 16.99
N HIS A 21 8.68 1.13 15.68
CA HIS A 21 8.67 2.42 15.03
C HIS A 21 7.23 2.79 14.79
N ALA A 22 6.84 3.99 15.20
CA ALA A 22 5.49 4.43 14.99
C ALA A 22 5.27 4.88 13.54
N ALA A 23 4.06 4.68 13.00
CA ALA A 23 3.67 5.14 11.68
C ALA A 23 2.79 6.38 11.76
N GLY A 24 3.09 7.36 10.91
CA GLY A 24 2.25 8.53 10.69
C GLY A 24 1.33 8.29 9.51
N SER A 25 0.18 8.93 9.49
CA SER A 25 -0.75 8.85 8.37
C SER A 25 -1.44 10.18 8.10
N GLN A 26 -1.75 10.45 6.84
CA GLN A 26 -2.52 11.62 6.43
C GLN A 26 -3.32 11.34 5.16
N LEU A 27 -4.47 12.00 5.02
CA LEU A 27 -5.25 11.96 3.79
C LEU A 27 -4.42 12.50 2.63
N LEU A 28 -4.56 11.83 1.49
CA LEU A 28 -3.90 12.14 0.23
C LEU A 28 -4.97 12.56 -0.78
N ARG A 29 -4.67 13.58 -1.58
CA ARG A 29 -5.49 13.96 -2.73
C ARG A 29 -4.59 14.20 -3.93
N VAL A 30 -4.65 13.30 -4.91
CA VAL A 30 -4.00 13.49 -6.21
C VAL A 30 -4.89 14.41 -7.05
N PRO A 31 -4.35 15.53 -7.59
CA PRO A 31 -5.13 16.48 -8.38
C PRO A 31 -5.69 15.83 -9.67
N PRO A 32 -6.77 16.39 -10.24
CA PRO A 32 -7.27 15.96 -11.54
C PRO A 32 -6.22 16.22 -12.63
N SER A 33 -6.15 15.34 -13.63
CA SER A 33 -5.25 15.47 -14.78
C SER A 33 -5.84 14.76 -15.99
N ASP A 34 -5.57 15.25 -17.21
CA ASP A 34 -5.94 14.57 -18.47
C ASP A 34 -7.42 14.19 -18.58
N GLY A 35 -8.32 15.06 -18.09
CA GLY A 35 -9.77 14.81 -18.09
C GLY A 35 -10.24 13.80 -17.03
N ARG A 36 -9.34 13.25 -16.21
CA ARG A 36 -9.63 12.32 -15.11
C ARG A 36 -9.90 13.08 -13.81
N PRO A 37 -10.80 12.59 -12.94
CA PRO A 37 -11.09 13.24 -11.66
C PRO A 37 -9.92 13.15 -10.68
N ALA A 38 -10.00 13.92 -9.59
CA ALA A 38 -9.07 13.81 -8.48
C ALA A 38 -9.17 12.43 -7.81
N LEU A 39 -8.04 11.90 -7.32
CA LEU A 39 -8.01 10.64 -6.58
C LEU A 39 -7.90 10.93 -5.09
N MET A 40 -8.80 10.35 -4.30
CA MET A 40 -8.77 10.42 -2.85
C MET A 40 -8.02 9.22 -2.30
N GLY A 41 -7.22 9.42 -1.27
CA GLY A 41 -6.38 8.38 -0.72
C GLY A 41 -5.86 8.67 0.68
N MET A 42 -4.86 7.90 1.08
CA MET A 42 -4.10 8.09 2.31
C MET A 42 -2.64 7.71 2.05
N VAL A 43 -1.74 8.39 2.76
CA VAL A 43 -0.32 8.06 2.82
C VAL A 43 0.07 7.74 4.26
N TRP A 44 0.84 6.67 4.43
CA TRP A 44 1.50 6.25 5.66
C TRP A 44 3.01 6.41 5.53
N TYR A 45 3.68 6.80 6.60
CA TYR A 45 5.12 7.07 6.57
C TYR A 45 5.78 6.86 7.95
N PRO A 46 7.10 6.67 8.02
CA PRO A 46 7.78 6.43 9.29
C PRO A 46 7.77 7.70 10.15
N CYS A 47 7.35 7.62 11.41
CA CYS A 47 7.44 8.76 12.34
C CYS A 47 8.83 8.91 12.95
N ALA A 48 9.19 10.16 13.27
CA ALA A 48 10.38 10.53 14.04
C ALA A 48 10.17 10.43 15.55
N ASP A 49 8.96 10.76 16.00
CA ASP A 49 8.56 10.67 17.38
C ASP A 49 7.60 9.48 17.56
N ASP A 50 7.57 8.90 18.75
CA ASP A 50 6.46 8.00 19.12
C ASP A 50 5.16 8.79 18.97
N VAL A 51 4.34 8.45 17.98
CA VAL A 51 2.94 8.85 18.03
C VAL A 51 2.38 8.12 19.24
N GLY A 52 2.22 8.84 20.36
CA GLY A 52 1.67 8.28 21.59
C GLY A 52 0.40 7.48 21.27
N ALA A 53 0.09 6.46 22.07
CA ALA A 53 -0.96 5.43 21.92
C ALA A 53 -2.39 5.91 21.53
N SER A 54 -2.58 7.20 21.27
CA SER A 54 -3.74 7.87 20.67
C SER A 54 -4.10 7.47 19.23
N ALA A 55 -3.30 6.67 18.52
CA ALA A 55 -3.63 6.22 17.16
C ALA A 55 -4.41 4.89 17.12
N ALA A 56 -4.82 4.32 18.26
CA ALA A 56 -5.65 3.11 18.23
C ALA A 56 -7.12 3.43 17.90
N GLY A 57 -7.68 2.75 16.89
CA GLY A 57 -9.10 2.81 16.56
C GLY A 57 -9.48 3.93 15.58
N ALA A 58 -10.65 4.54 15.76
CA ALA A 58 -11.23 5.46 14.77
C ALA A 58 -10.38 6.73 14.51
N ALA A 59 -9.49 7.12 15.42
CA ALA A 59 -8.60 8.26 15.27
C ALA A 59 -7.51 8.04 14.20
N ALA A 60 -7.01 6.81 14.05
CA ALA A 60 -6.06 6.43 13.00
C ALA A 60 -6.64 6.67 11.58
N ARG A 61 -7.96 6.51 11.42
CA ARG A 61 -8.66 6.71 10.14
C ARG A 61 -8.73 8.18 9.69
N ASN A 62 -8.49 9.13 10.59
CA ASN A 62 -8.45 10.57 10.29
C ASN A 62 -7.02 11.10 10.09
N GLY A 63 -6.01 10.23 10.20
CA GLY A 63 -4.60 10.58 10.10
C GLY A 63 -3.96 10.86 11.45
N ALA A 64 -2.88 10.14 11.78
CA ALA A 64 -2.00 10.45 12.89
C ALA A 64 -0.76 11.17 12.34
N ARG A 65 -0.77 12.51 12.35
CA ARG A 65 0.37 13.28 11.81
C ARG A 65 1.51 13.36 12.81
N CYS A 66 2.72 13.13 12.32
CA CYS A 66 3.98 13.29 13.04
C CYS A 66 5.04 13.83 12.07
N PRO A 67 6.17 14.35 12.55
CA PRO A 67 7.31 14.59 11.68
C PRO A 67 7.78 13.26 11.07
N MET A 68 7.91 13.20 9.75
CA MET A 68 8.43 12.01 9.08
C MET A 68 9.91 11.82 9.43
N ARG A 69 10.34 10.56 9.57
CA ARG A 69 11.74 10.17 9.83
C ARG A 69 12.39 9.55 8.60
N GLY A 70 13.66 9.89 8.41
CA GLY A 70 14.50 9.30 7.37
C GLY A 70 14.40 10.03 6.04
N ASP A 71 15.31 9.65 5.14
CA ASP A 71 15.49 10.20 3.79
C ASP A 71 15.72 9.07 2.80
N ALA A 72 15.58 9.40 1.50
CA ALA A 72 15.63 8.45 0.40
C ALA A 72 14.72 7.22 0.63
N LEU A 73 13.55 7.38 1.24
CA LEU A 73 12.68 6.28 1.64
C LEU A 73 12.11 5.52 0.43
N PRO A 74 11.99 4.18 0.51
CA PRO A 74 11.28 3.41 -0.51
C PRO A 74 9.77 3.71 -0.48
N LEU A 75 9.16 3.81 -1.66
CA LEU A 75 7.72 3.99 -1.84
C LEU A 75 7.05 2.63 -2.11
N VAL A 76 5.92 2.35 -1.49
CA VAL A 76 5.00 1.27 -1.88
C VAL A 76 3.65 1.89 -2.22
N VAL A 77 3.11 1.59 -3.40
CA VAL A 77 1.74 1.98 -3.74
C VAL A 77 0.79 0.78 -3.60
N ILE A 78 -0.41 1.04 -3.06
CA ILE A 78 -1.44 0.04 -2.81
C ILE A 78 -2.64 0.27 -3.72
N SER A 79 -3.07 -0.78 -4.40
CA SER A 79 -4.35 -0.84 -5.11
C SER A 79 -5.30 -1.84 -4.45
N HIS A 80 -6.46 -1.37 -3.99
CA HIS A 80 -7.47 -2.21 -3.35
C HIS A 80 -8.17 -3.16 -4.35
N GLY A 81 -9.02 -4.07 -3.86
CA GLY A 81 -9.86 -4.95 -4.70
C GLY A 81 -11.13 -4.25 -5.22
N SER A 82 -12.06 -5.01 -5.82
CA SER A 82 -13.36 -4.46 -6.25
C SER A 82 -14.17 -3.89 -5.08
N ALA A 83 -15.00 -2.86 -5.31
CA ALA A 83 -15.97 -2.33 -4.33
C ALA A 83 -15.34 -1.93 -2.99
N SER A 84 -14.06 -1.56 -2.99
CA SER A 84 -13.27 -1.40 -1.78
C SER A 84 -12.85 0.06 -1.56
N SER A 85 -11.86 0.30 -0.70
CA SER A 85 -11.35 1.66 -0.47
C SER A 85 -9.85 1.67 -0.20
N PHE A 86 -9.25 2.86 -0.26
CA PHE A 86 -7.84 3.08 0.10
C PHE A 86 -7.48 2.58 1.51
N GLY A 87 -8.47 2.48 2.42
CA GLY A 87 -8.28 2.02 3.79
C GLY A 87 -8.35 0.50 3.96
N ALA A 88 -8.65 -0.27 2.91
CA ALA A 88 -8.88 -1.71 3.00
C ALA A 88 -7.65 -2.52 3.44
N HIS A 89 -6.45 -1.96 3.25
CA HIS A 89 -5.18 -2.58 3.64
C HIS A 89 -4.42 -1.73 4.66
N TYR A 90 -5.15 -1.08 5.58
CA TYR A 90 -4.58 -0.20 6.60
C TYR A 90 -3.44 -0.87 7.38
N ASP A 91 -3.67 -2.05 7.96
CA ASP A 91 -2.66 -2.75 8.78
C ASP A 91 -1.40 -3.09 7.98
N THR A 92 -1.55 -3.41 6.68
CA THR A 92 -0.41 -3.65 5.79
C THR A 92 0.36 -2.36 5.52
N ALA A 93 -0.34 -1.26 5.26
CA ALA A 93 0.28 0.04 5.01
C ALA A 93 0.99 0.58 6.26
N GLU A 94 0.35 0.44 7.42
CA GLU A 94 0.91 0.80 8.72
C GLU A 94 2.17 -0.02 9.00
N ALA A 95 2.08 -1.35 8.95
CA ALA A 95 3.24 -2.20 9.19
C ALA A 95 4.43 -1.89 8.27
N LEU A 96 4.18 -1.63 6.99
CA LEU A 96 5.24 -1.19 6.07
C LEU A 96 5.82 0.16 6.47
N ALA A 97 5.00 1.12 6.88
CA ALA A 97 5.47 2.43 7.33
C ALA A 97 6.31 2.36 8.61
N GLU A 98 5.92 1.52 9.57
CA GLU A 98 6.73 1.21 10.75
C GLU A 98 8.11 0.66 10.34
N HIS A 99 8.18 -0.11 9.25
CA HIS A 99 9.43 -0.69 8.74
C HIS A 99 10.20 0.22 7.77
N GLY A 100 9.90 1.52 7.72
CA GLY A 100 10.72 2.49 6.99
C GLY A 100 10.29 2.74 5.55
N PHE A 101 9.08 2.31 5.15
CA PHE A 101 8.52 2.61 3.84
C PHE A 101 7.60 3.83 3.90
N VAL A 102 7.51 4.58 2.80
CA VAL A 102 6.34 5.44 2.56
C VAL A 102 5.34 4.62 1.77
N VAL A 103 4.08 4.60 2.20
CA VAL A 103 3.03 3.80 1.58
C VAL A 103 1.89 4.71 1.15
N ALA A 104 1.40 4.59 -0.07
CA ALA A 104 0.28 5.38 -0.55
C ALA A 104 -0.82 4.51 -1.18
N ALA A 105 -2.07 4.76 -0.83
CA ALA A 105 -3.24 4.08 -1.39
C ALA A 105 -4.26 5.11 -1.88
N ILE A 106 -5.00 4.78 -2.95
CA ILE A 106 -6.05 5.62 -3.53
C ILE A 106 -7.33 4.83 -3.77
N ASN A 107 -8.45 5.55 -3.85
CA ASN A 107 -9.72 5.07 -4.40
C ASN A 107 -9.71 5.23 -5.92
N HIS A 108 -10.13 4.17 -6.62
CA HIS A 108 -10.33 4.20 -8.07
C HIS A 108 -11.74 4.70 -8.41
N PRO A 109 -11.93 5.71 -9.27
CA PRO A 109 -13.26 6.19 -9.68
C PRO A 109 -14.13 5.06 -10.24
N GLY A 110 -15.40 4.98 -9.83
CA GLY A 110 -16.32 3.92 -10.26
C GLY A 110 -16.08 2.52 -9.66
N ASP A 111 -15.02 2.33 -8.87
CA ASP A 111 -14.71 1.05 -8.21
C ASP A 111 -14.38 1.30 -6.74
N THR A 112 -15.36 1.71 -5.93
CA THR A 112 -15.23 1.96 -4.49
C THR A 112 -16.43 1.43 -3.71
N THR A 113 -16.33 1.37 -2.38
CA THR A 113 -17.45 0.99 -1.49
C THR A 113 -18.70 1.88 -1.64
N ASN A 114 -18.57 3.09 -2.19
CA ASN A 114 -19.69 4.03 -2.35
C ASN A 114 -20.06 4.29 -3.83
N ASP A 115 -19.34 3.67 -4.78
CA ASP A 115 -19.52 3.86 -6.21
C ASP A 115 -18.99 2.63 -6.94
N GLU A 116 -19.90 1.79 -7.41
CA GLU A 116 -19.60 0.51 -8.06
C GLU A 116 -19.85 0.55 -9.58
N SER A 117 -20.04 1.73 -10.15
CA SER A 117 -20.47 1.93 -11.54
C SER A 117 -19.56 1.31 -12.60
N GLU A 118 -18.28 1.09 -12.28
CA GLU A 118 -17.24 0.59 -13.20
C GLU A 118 -16.63 -0.76 -12.77
N ILE A 119 -17.18 -1.46 -11.77
CA ILE A 119 -16.62 -2.75 -11.31
C ILE A 119 -16.61 -3.80 -12.43
N GLY A 120 -17.64 -3.84 -13.25
CA GLY A 120 -17.74 -4.75 -14.40
C GLY A 120 -16.96 -4.29 -15.64
N SER A 121 -16.40 -3.08 -15.63
CA SER A 121 -15.79 -2.45 -16.80
C SER A 121 -14.37 -2.98 -17.07
N LEU A 122 -14.17 -3.56 -18.25
CA LEU A 122 -12.85 -3.96 -18.73
C LEU A 122 -11.97 -2.74 -19.02
N SER A 123 -12.56 -1.63 -19.50
CA SER A 123 -11.80 -0.38 -19.68
C SER A 123 -11.28 0.12 -18.34
N ALA A 124 -12.14 0.14 -17.32
CA ALA A 124 -11.73 0.55 -15.99
C ALA A 124 -10.58 -0.31 -15.46
N LEU A 125 -10.70 -1.64 -15.59
CA LEU A 125 -9.69 -2.59 -15.11
C LEU A 125 -8.34 -2.48 -15.85
N LEU A 126 -8.37 -2.34 -17.18
CA LEU A 126 -7.18 -2.48 -18.04
C LEU A 126 -6.52 -1.16 -18.40
N VAL A 127 -7.26 -0.05 -18.34
CA VAL A 127 -6.79 1.28 -18.74
C VAL A 127 -6.81 2.22 -17.53
N ASP A 128 -7.94 2.33 -16.85
CA ASP A 128 -8.11 3.40 -15.87
C ASP A 128 -7.39 3.13 -14.56
N ARG A 129 -7.52 1.93 -13.98
CA ARG A 129 -6.81 1.58 -12.74
C ARG A 129 -5.28 1.66 -12.91
N PRO A 130 -4.67 1.13 -13.98
CA PRO A 130 -3.24 1.33 -14.22
C PRO A 130 -2.85 2.81 -14.38
N ALA A 131 -3.65 3.60 -15.08
CA ALA A 131 -3.40 5.04 -15.23
C ALA A 131 -3.52 5.79 -13.89
N ASP A 132 -4.47 5.42 -13.02
CA ASP A 132 -4.59 5.99 -11.68
C ASP A 132 -3.38 5.66 -10.81
N MET A 133 -2.88 4.42 -10.88
CA MET A 133 -1.66 4.03 -10.16
C MET A 133 -0.43 4.79 -10.66
N LYS A 134 -0.32 5.01 -11.97
CA LYS A 134 0.72 5.88 -12.53
C LYS A 134 0.61 7.30 -11.99
N ARG A 135 -0.60 7.88 -11.98
CA ARG A 135 -0.85 9.24 -11.44
C ARG A 135 -0.49 9.35 -9.97
N LEU A 136 -0.78 8.31 -9.18
CA LEU A 136 -0.37 8.24 -7.78
C LEU A 136 1.16 8.25 -7.64
N ILE A 137 1.86 7.40 -8.39
CA ILE A 137 3.33 7.34 -8.35
C ILE A 137 3.94 8.69 -8.76
N ASP A 138 3.51 9.25 -9.88
CA ASP A 138 3.99 10.55 -10.37
C ASP A 138 3.78 11.64 -9.31
N PHE A 139 2.58 11.68 -8.70
CA PHE A 139 2.26 12.65 -7.65
C PHE A 139 3.13 12.47 -6.40
N MET A 140 3.32 11.24 -5.92
CA MET A 140 4.15 10.97 -4.75
C MET A 140 5.61 11.40 -4.97
N LEU A 141 6.12 11.24 -6.19
CA LEU A 141 7.52 11.58 -6.53
C LEU A 141 7.76 13.05 -6.86
N THR A 142 6.72 13.84 -7.17
CA THR A 142 6.91 15.20 -7.68
C THR A 142 5.98 16.26 -7.06
N GLY A 143 4.76 15.88 -6.69
CA GLY A 143 3.72 16.80 -6.22
C GLY A 143 3.44 16.74 -4.71
N TRP A 144 3.81 15.63 -4.06
CA TRP A 144 3.65 15.51 -2.61
C TRP A 144 4.68 16.38 -1.87
N HIS A 145 4.29 17.00 -0.75
CA HIS A 145 5.12 17.98 -0.04
C HIS A 145 6.44 17.39 0.50
N ASP A 146 6.47 16.09 0.75
CA ASP A 146 7.67 15.35 1.18
C ASP A 146 8.31 14.53 0.04
N ALA A 147 7.98 14.80 -1.23
CA ALA A 147 8.50 14.04 -2.38
C ALA A 147 10.03 13.93 -2.42
N ALA A 148 10.75 14.97 -2.00
CA ALA A 148 12.22 14.97 -1.94
C ALA A 148 12.82 13.93 -0.97
N ARG A 149 12.00 13.38 -0.08
CA ARG A 149 12.38 12.35 0.91
C ARG A 149 12.32 10.94 0.33
N LEU A 150 11.75 10.76 -0.86
CA LEU A 150 11.59 9.45 -1.52
C LEU A 150 12.79 9.13 -2.42
N ASP A 151 13.14 7.84 -2.52
CA ASP A 151 14.07 7.36 -3.54
C ASP A 151 13.28 6.90 -4.78
N PRO A 152 13.36 7.63 -5.92
CA PRO A 152 12.59 7.33 -7.12
C PRO A 152 12.99 5.99 -7.78
N ARG A 153 14.07 5.34 -7.32
CA ARG A 153 14.50 4.02 -7.82
C ARG A 153 13.99 2.87 -6.96
N ARG A 154 13.31 3.15 -5.84
CA ARG A 154 12.81 2.13 -4.90
C ARG A 154 11.29 2.24 -4.77
N ILE A 155 10.60 1.72 -5.77
CA ILE A 155 9.14 1.73 -5.86
C ILE A 155 8.63 0.29 -5.89
N GLY A 156 7.83 -0.07 -4.89
CA GLY A 156 7.11 -1.33 -4.80
C GLY A 156 5.61 -1.15 -5.08
N PHE A 157 4.95 -2.27 -5.35
CA PHE A 157 3.51 -2.32 -5.57
C PHE A 157 2.91 -3.44 -4.72
N PHE A 158 1.78 -3.16 -4.08
CA PHE A 158 0.93 -4.16 -3.43
C PHE A 158 -0.49 -4.05 -3.98
N GLY A 159 -1.13 -5.18 -4.23
CA GLY A 159 -2.52 -5.20 -4.66
C GLY A 159 -3.23 -6.49 -4.30
N PHE A 160 -4.53 -6.39 -4.07
CA PHE A 160 -5.40 -7.53 -3.75
C PHE A 160 -6.51 -7.68 -4.79
N SER A 161 -6.81 -8.92 -5.20
CA SER A 161 -7.86 -9.20 -6.20
C SER A 161 -7.67 -8.38 -7.49
N ARG A 162 -8.65 -7.57 -7.92
CA ARG A 162 -8.50 -6.61 -9.04
C ARG A 162 -7.26 -5.72 -8.90
N GLY A 163 -6.91 -5.33 -7.66
CA GLY A 163 -5.70 -4.59 -7.35
C GLY A 163 -4.42 -5.34 -7.71
N ALA A 164 -4.38 -6.66 -7.52
CA ALA A 164 -3.24 -7.49 -7.91
C ALA A 164 -3.07 -7.53 -9.43
N LEU A 165 -4.17 -7.70 -10.16
CA LEU A 165 -4.17 -7.65 -11.63
C LEU A 165 -3.73 -6.28 -12.15
N THR A 166 -4.21 -5.19 -11.56
CA THR A 166 -3.74 -3.83 -11.87
C THR A 166 -2.23 -3.71 -11.67
N GLY A 167 -1.68 -4.25 -10.58
CA GLY A 167 -0.24 -4.27 -10.33
C GLY A 167 0.56 -5.00 -11.40
N LEU A 168 0.09 -6.16 -11.83
CA LEU A 168 0.71 -6.91 -12.93
C LEU A 168 0.73 -6.11 -14.23
N ILE A 169 -0.37 -5.41 -14.56
CA ILE A 169 -0.45 -4.55 -15.75
C ILE A 169 0.50 -3.37 -15.65
N VAL A 170 0.55 -2.69 -14.49
CA VAL A 170 1.49 -1.58 -14.24
C VAL A 170 2.95 -2.03 -14.39
N ALA A 171 3.27 -3.27 -14.00
CA ALA A 171 4.59 -3.87 -14.18
C ALA A 171 4.90 -4.31 -15.64
N GLY A 172 3.99 -4.06 -16.59
CA GLY A 172 4.16 -4.42 -18.01
C GLY A 172 3.53 -5.74 -18.43
N GLY A 173 2.77 -6.38 -17.53
CA GLY A 173 1.98 -7.56 -17.83
C GLY A 173 0.91 -7.28 -18.90
N LYS A 174 0.71 -8.24 -19.80
CA LYS A 174 -0.29 -8.16 -20.88
C LYS A 174 -1.32 -9.27 -20.66
N PRO A 175 -2.48 -8.98 -20.06
CA PRO A 175 -3.46 -10.01 -19.75
C PRO A 175 -4.04 -10.61 -21.03
N GLU A 176 -4.03 -11.94 -21.12
CA GLU A 176 -4.74 -12.69 -22.16
C GLU A 176 -6.19 -12.90 -21.74
N LEU A 177 -7.06 -11.92 -22.02
CA LEU A 177 -8.46 -11.93 -21.58
C LEU A 177 -9.24 -13.16 -22.08
N SER A 178 -8.87 -13.68 -23.26
CA SER A 178 -9.45 -14.91 -23.81
C SER A 178 -9.25 -16.13 -22.90
N ARG A 179 -8.22 -16.15 -22.04
CA ARG A 179 -8.02 -17.21 -21.05
C ARG A 179 -8.70 -16.96 -19.72
N MET A 180 -9.11 -15.72 -19.44
CA MET A 180 -9.84 -15.36 -18.22
C MET A 180 -11.34 -15.61 -18.34
N ILE A 181 -11.89 -15.61 -19.55
CA ILE A 181 -13.34 -15.73 -19.82
C ILE A 181 -13.83 -17.20 -19.84
N VAL A 182 -12.94 -18.20 -19.71
CA VAL A 182 -13.30 -19.62 -19.98
C VAL A 182 -13.99 -20.34 -18.81
N GLU A 183 -14.04 -19.81 -17.60
CA GLU A 183 -14.43 -20.60 -16.41
C GLU A 183 -15.79 -20.23 -15.78
N CYS A 184 -16.83 -20.01 -16.59
CA CYS A 184 -18.22 -19.94 -16.09
C CYS A 184 -19.25 -20.70 -16.95
N GLU A 185 -18.93 -21.07 -18.19
CA GLU A 185 -19.86 -21.81 -19.07
C GLU A 185 -19.87 -23.33 -18.82
N ASN A 186 -19.00 -23.85 -17.96
CA ASN A 186 -18.86 -25.29 -17.71
C ASN A 186 -19.33 -25.75 -16.31
N GLU A 187 -20.03 -24.92 -15.53
CA GLU A 187 -20.69 -25.41 -14.31
C GLU A 187 -22.01 -26.13 -14.67
N PRO A 188 -22.16 -27.44 -14.37
CA PRO A 188 -23.41 -28.14 -14.59
C PRO A 188 -24.47 -27.63 -13.60
N THR A 189 -25.66 -27.30 -14.12
CA THR A 189 -26.88 -27.06 -13.34
C THR A 189 -27.35 -28.28 -12.56
#